data_AF-A0A2P7TMR2-F1
#
_entry.id   AF-A0A2P7TMR2-F1
#
_cell.length_a   1.000
_cell.length_b   1.000
_cell.length_c   1.000
_cell.angle_alpha   90.00
_cell.angle_beta   90.00
_cell.angle_gamma   90.00
#
_symmetry.space_group_name_H-M   'P 1'
#
loop_
_entity.id
_entity.type
_entity.pdbx_description
1 polymer ?
#
loop_
_entity_poly.entity_id
_entity_poly.type
_entity_poly.pdbx_seq_one_letter_code
_entity_poly.pdbx_strand_id
1 'polypeptide(L)'
;MKVTAWYKYLLPFFVVLIVVALQPACKKDDNQPPVVINEEENEVSFIVNGGSAYNGKYVTFSDFNELVTKAAFVDSIGLTHIEALGQWDNANVYMEIYFPGDTTGYYFLQEPQPPLFEIPDDRYFTITLDNAVLFVKYLNLAITKYDEVGKRIEGTFNGQLYDYYHNPNGEVININNGVFNLKRTQ
;
A
#
# COMPACT_ATOMS: atom_id res chain seq x y z
N MET A 1 -89.09 -1.24 18.97
CA MET A 1 -88.08 -2.22 19.43
C MET A 1 -86.70 -1.66 19.14
N LYS A 2 -85.83 -1.59 20.16
CA LYS A 2 -84.46 -1.08 20.08
C LYS A 2 -83.55 -2.15 19.47
N VAL A 3 -82.92 -1.88 18.33
CA VAL A 3 -81.82 -2.72 17.81
C VAL A 3 -80.59 -2.41 18.65
N THR A 4 -80.20 -3.35 19.50
CA THR A 4 -79.03 -3.28 20.37
C THR A 4 -77.74 -3.30 19.54
N ALA A 5 -76.83 -2.38 19.88
CA ALA A 5 -75.60 -2.08 19.17
C ALA A 5 -74.51 -3.16 19.35
N TRP A 6 -74.70 -4.34 18.76
CA TRP A 6 -73.70 -5.44 18.79
C TRP A 6 -72.58 -5.30 17.75
N TYR A 7 -72.71 -4.39 16.78
CA TYR A 7 -71.73 -4.21 15.69
C TYR A 7 -70.54 -3.31 16.06
N LYS A 8 -70.62 -2.55 17.17
CA LYS A 8 -69.54 -1.61 17.57
C LYS A 8 -68.30 -2.28 18.15
N TYR A 9 -68.39 -3.56 18.53
CA TYR A 9 -67.26 -4.31 19.11
C TYR A 9 -66.59 -5.29 18.13
N LEU A 10 -67.16 -5.50 16.93
CA LEU A 10 -66.57 -6.36 15.90
C LEU A 10 -65.51 -5.63 15.05
N LEU A 11 -65.68 -4.33 14.83
CA LEU A 11 -64.74 -3.52 14.06
C LEU A 11 -63.32 -3.43 14.67
N PRO A 12 -63.14 -3.18 15.99
CA PRO A 12 -61.79 -3.11 16.56
C PRO A 12 -61.08 -4.46 16.58
N PHE A 13 -61.82 -5.58 16.60
CA PHE A 13 -61.23 -6.93 16.60
C PHE A 13 -60.60 -7.30 15.25
N PHE A 14 -61.23 -6.89 14.14
CA PHE A 14 -60.68 -7.10 12.79
C PHE A 14 -59.45 -6.23 12.50
N VAL A 15 -59.40 -5.00 13.03
CA VAL A 15 -58.26 -4.10 12.83
C VAL A 15 -57.01 -4.61 13.55
N VAL A 16 -57.15 -5.19 14.75
CA VAL A 16 -56.01 -5.78 15.49
C VAL A 16 -55.45 -7.03 14.79
N LEU A 17 -56.31 -7.86 14.19
CA LEU A 17 -55.90 -9.05 13.43
C LEU A 17 -55.10 -8.71 12.16
N ILE A 18 -55.44 -7.61 11.48
CA ILE A 18 -54.73 -7.15 10.28
C ILE A 18 -53.34 -6.58 10.63
N VAL A 19 -53.20 -5.90 11.76
CA VAL A 19 -51.90 -5.33 12.21
C VAL A 19 -50.91 -6.43 12.62
N VAL A 20 -51.39 -7.56 13.17
CA VAL A 20 -50.54 -8.70 13.51
C VAL A 20 -50.14 -9.51 12.27
N ALA A 21 -51.00 -9.58 11.25
CA ALA A 21 -50.69 -10.28 9.99
C ALA A 21 -49.74 -9.49 9.05
N LEU A 22 -49.63 -8.17 9.23
CA LEU A 22 -48.79 -7.28 8.43
C LEU A 22 -47.45 -6.92 9.09
N GLN A 23 -47.07 -7.61 10.17
CA GLN A 23 -45.68 -7.53 10.60
C GLN A 23 -44.81 -8.06 9.45
N PRO A 24 -43.89 -7.25 8.89
CA PRO A 24 -42.92 -7.78 7.96
C PRO A 24 -42.21 -8.89 8.74
N ALA A 25 -42.35 -10.13 8.27
CA ALA A 25 -41.47 -11.19 8.70
C ALA A 25 -40.07 -10.63 8.51
N CYS A 26 -39.38 -10.30 9.61
CA CYS A 26 -37.96 -10.05 9.58
C CYS A 26 -37.39 -11.29 8.91
N LYS A 27 -37.10 -11.18 7.61
CA LYS A 27 -36.20 -12.11 6.96
C LYS A 27 -34.97 -12.02 7.84
N LYS A 28 -34.72 -13.12 8.54
CA LYS A 28 -33.46 -13.35 9.22
C LYS A 28 -32.41 -12.97 8.18
N ASP A 29 -31.72 -11.86 8.40
CA ASP A 29 -30.61 -11.49 7.54
C ASP A 29 -29.76 -12.74 7.47
N ASP A 30 -29.63 -13.28 6.25
CA ASP A 30 -28.71 -14.36 6.01
C ASP A 30 -27.37 -13.80 6.47
N ASN A 31 -26.91 -14.26 7.64
CA ASN A 31 -25.54 -14.12 8.08
C ASN A 31 -24.71 -14.80 7.00
N GLN A 32 -24.41 -14.07 5.92
CA GLN A 32 -23.32 -14.42 5.06
C GLN A 32 -22.12 -14.56 6.00
N PRO A 33 -21.47 -15.72 6.03
CA PRO A 33 -20.24 -15.85 6.80
C PRO A 33 -19.34 -14.69 6.36
N PRO A 34 -18.66 -14.00 7.31
CA PRO A 34 -17.79 -12.90 6.95
C PRO A 34 -16.86 -13.40 5.84
N VAL A 35 -16.92 -12.77 4.68
CA VAL A 35 -16.00 -13.05 3.59
C VAL A 35 -14.64 -12.68 4.14
N VAL A 36 -13.85 -13.68 4.52
CA VAL A 36 -12.44 -13.49 4.85
C VAL A 36 -11.77 -13.13 3.53
N ILE A 37 -11.69 -11.83 3.25
CA ILE A 37 -10.79 -11.33 2.22
C ILE A 37 -9.40 -11.52 2.84
N ASN A 38 -8.69 -12.56 2.42
CA ASN A 38 -7.25 -12.60 2.63
C ASN A 38 -6.68 -11.48 1.77
N GLU A 39 -6.57 -10.28 2.35
CA GLU A 39 -5.85 -9.20 1.70
C GLU A 39 -4.39 -9.66 1.54
N GLU A 40 -3.86 -9.59 0.32
CA GLU A 40 -2.44 -9.85 0.09
C GLU A 40 -1.62 -8.84 0.90
N GLU A 41 -0.70 -9.35 1.72
CA GLU A 41 0.17 -8.51 2.55
C GLU A 41 1.10 -7.66 1.69
N ASN A 42 1.52 -6.51 2.20
CA ASN A 42 2.53 -5.69 1.55
C ASN A 42 3.85 -6.47 1.46
N GLU A 43 4.55 -6.29 0.34
CA GLU A 43 5.83 -6.94 0.09
C GLU A 43 6.83 -5.92 -0.46
N VAL A 44 8.03 -5.92 0.10
CA VAL A 44 9.22 -5.29 -0.48
C VAL A 44 10.40 -6.18 -0.17
N SER A 45 11.15 -6.57 -1.20
CA SER A 45 12.38 -7.32 -1.00
C SER A 45 13.40 -7.08 -2.11
N PHE A 46 14.68 -7.27 -1.81
CA PHE A 46 15.79 -7.15 -2.75
C PHE A 46 17.08 -7.76 -2.20
N ILE A 47 18.07 -7.95 -3.07
CA ILE A 47 19.42 -8.39 -2.72
C ILE A 47 20.38 -7.22 -2.87
N VAL A 48 21.25 -7.01 -1.87
CA VAL A 48 22.35 -6.04 -1.94
C VAL A 48 23.66 -6.74 -2.28
N ASN A 49 24.37 -6.26 -3.29
CA ASN A 49 25.67 -6.78 -3.73
C ASN A 49 26.72 -5.66 -3.80
N GLY A 50 27.86 -5.85 -3.12
CA GLY A 50 28.85 -4.79 -2.89
C GLY A 50 28.61 -4.08 -1.55
N GLY A 51 29.55 -3.22 -1.15
CA GLY A 51 29.54 -2.64 0.19
C GLY A 51 30.19 -3.55 1.22
N SER A 52 30.79 -2.98 2.26
CA SER A 52 31.28 -3.78 3.38
C SER A 52 30.15 -4.24 4.33
N ALA A 53 29.11 -3.43 4.51
CA ALA A 53 28.05 -3.67 5.49
C ALA A 53 26.96 -4.64 5.01
N TYR A 54 26.52 -4.49 3.76
CA TYR A 54 25.30 -5.15 3.26
C TYR A 54 25.53 -6.19 2.15
N ASN A 55 26.78 -6.48 1.80
CA ASN A 55 27.06 -7.39 0.68
C ASN A 55 26.51 -8.81 0.90
N GLY A 56 25.78 -9.30 -0.10
CA GLY A 56 25.13 -10.61 -0.11
C GLY A 56 23.90 -10.71 0.79
N LYS A 57 23.42 -9.59 1.36
CA LYS A 57 22.24 -9.57 2.21
C LYS A 57 20.97 -9.61 1.36
N TYR A 58 20.04 -10.45 1.79
CA TYR A 58 18.66 -10.41 1.33
C TYR A 58 17.85 -9.56 2.29
N VAL A 59 17.33 -8.44 1.78
CA VAL A 59 16.50 -7.50 2.52
C VAL A 59 15.05 -7.82 2.21
N THR A 60 14.27 -8.13 3.24
CA THR A 60 12.82 -8.34 3.15
C THR A 60 12.18 -7.52 4.24
N PHE A 61 11.23 -6.67 3.86
CA PHE A 61 10.51 -5.82 4.79
C PHE A 61 9.44 -6.68 5.49
N SER A 62 9.40 -6.62 6.81
CA SER A 62 8.32 -7.16 7.65
C SER A 62 7.63 -6.03 8.41
N ASP A 63 6.53 -6.34 9.11
CA ASP A 63 5.91 -5.44 10.09
C ASP A 63 5.68 -4.01 9.55
N PHE A 64 5.06 -3.93 8.37
CA PHE A 64 4.84 -2.67 7.68
C PHE A 64 4.06 -1.68 8.55
N ASN A 65 4.53 -0.44 8.59
CA ASN A 65 3.80 0.66 9.21
C ASN A 65 2.73 1.17 8.24
N GLU A 66 1.47 0.85 8.50
CA GLU A 66 0.33 1.21 7.65
C GLU A 66 0.05 2.73 7.59
N LEU A 67 0.51 3.51 8.58
CA LEU A 67 0.30 4.97 8.59
C LEU A 67 1.28 5.70 7.65
N VAL A 68 2.45 5.09 7.41
CA VAL A 68 3.51 5.65 6.59
C VAL A 68 3.51 5.02 5.20
N THR A 69 3.33 3.70 5.12
CA THR A 69 3.35 2.96 3.84
C THR A 69 2.21 3.42 2.95
N LYS A 70 2.54 4.00 1.79
CA LYS A 70 1.60 4.59 0.84
C LYS A 70 2.02 4.23 -0.59
N ALA A 71 1.03 4.00 -1.44
CA ALA A 71 1.26 3.85 -2.87
C ALA A 71 0.12 4.57 -3.59
N ALA A 72 0.43 5.70 -4.24
CA ALA A 72 -0.60 6.57 -4.79
C ALA A 72 -0.10 7.45 -5.93
N PHE A 73 -1.00 7.80 -6.85
CA PHE A 73 -0.76 8.89 -7.79
C PHE A 73 -1.00 10.24 -7.10
N VAL A 74 -0.09 11.19 -7.29
CA VAL A 74 -0.17 12.54 -6.73
C VAL A 74 -0.44 13.54 -7.85
N ASP A 75 -1.71 13.87 -8.04
CA ASP A 75 -2.20 14.74 -9.13
C ASP A 75 -1.47 16.10 -9.21
N SER A 76 -1.08 16.68 -8.06
CA SER A 76 -0.45 18.00 -8.00
C SER A 76 0.93 18.05 -8.65
N ILE A 77 1.64 16.93 -8.69
CA ILE A 77 2.99 16.81 -9.25
C ILE A 77 3.05 15.86 -10.46
N GLY A 78 1.98 15.12 -10.74
CA GLY A 78 1.91 14.20 -11.89
C GLY A 78 2.79 12.96 -11.74
N LEU A 79 3.12 12.57 -10.50
CA LEU A 79 3.97 11.44 -10.17
C LEU A 79 3.22 10.43 -9.31
N THR A 80 3.48 9.14 -9.51
CA THR A 80 3.19 8.12 -8.49
C THR A 80 4.28 8.15 -7.44
N HIS A 81 3.84 8.13 -6.18
CA HIS A 81 4.66 8.03 -4.99
C HIS A 81 4.45 6.65 -4.33
N ILE A 82 5.55 5.91 -4.16
CA ILE A 82 5.60 4.65 -3.44
C ILE A 82 6.48 4.85 -2.21
N GLU A 83 5.87 4.79 -1.04
CA GLU A 83 6.50 4.92 0.28
C GLU A 83 6.28 3.60 1.03
N ALA A 84 7.35 2.97 1.52
CA ALA A 84 7.27 1.75 2.30
C ALA A 84 8.16 1.85 3.53
N LEU A 85 7.56 1.66 4.71
CA LEU A 85 8.25 1.60 5.99
C LEU A 85 7.93 0.27 6.66
N GLY A 86 8.97 -0.51 6.97
CA GLY A 86 8.85 -1.77 7.68
C GLY A 86 10.08 -2.05 8.53
N GLN A 87 10.29 -3.32 8.86
CA GLN A 87 11.44 -3.81 9.62
C GLN A 87 12.27 -4.81 8.83
N TRP A 88 13.57 -4.80 9.08
CA TRP A 88 14.51 -5.84 8.66
C TRP A 88 15.63 -5.90 9.69
N ASP A 89 15.99 -7.11 10.13
CA ASP A 89 17.01 -7.34 11.16
C ASP A 89 16.78 -6.57 12.47
N ASN A 90 15.50 -6.46 12.88
CA ASN A 90 15.05 -5.67 14.05
C ASN A 90 15.34 -4.16 13.97
N ALA A 91 15.65 -3.64 12.78
CA ALA A 91 15.82 -2.22 12.51
C ALA A 91 14.73 -1.73 11.53
N ASN A 92 14.42 -0.44 11.59
CA ASN A 92 13.52 0.17 10.63
C ASN A 92 14.20 0.24 9.26
N VAL A 93 13.47 -0.11 8.22
CA VAL A 93 13.88 0.03 6.83
C VAL A 93 12.84 0.82 6.05
N TYR A 94 13.33 1.66 5.16
CA TYR A 94 12.50 2.59 4.42
C TYR A 94 12.88 2.56 2.94
N MET A 95 11.86 2.62 2.08
CA MET A 95 12.01 2.78 0.65
C MET A 95 11.02 3.83 0.16
N GLU A 96 11.49 4.73 -0.68
CA GLU A 96 10.67 5.74 -1.33
C GLU A 96 11.00 5.79 -2.82
N ILE A 97 9.99 5.85 -3.66
CA ILE A 97 10.12 5.89 -5.12
C ILE A 97 9.10 6.88 -5.68
N TYR A 98 9.56 7.76 -6.56
CA TYR A 98 8.71 8.58 -7.42
C TYR A 98 8.91 8.21 -8.88
N PHE A 99 7.83 8.10 -9.64
CA PHE A 99 7.88 7.91 -11.09
C PHE A 99 6.71 8.59 -11.81
N PRO A 100 6.87 9.02 -13.07
CA PRO A 100 5.85 9.76 -13.78
C PRO A 100 4.67 8.89 -14.25
N GLY A 101 3.47 9.45 -14.15
CA GLY A 101 2.22 8.81 -14.58
C GLY A 101 1.66 7.80 -13.58
N ASP A 102 0.54 7.18 -13.94
CA ASP A 102 -0.29 6.32 -13.10
C ASP A 102 -0.59 4.97 -13.80
N THR A 103 0.43 4.42 -14.47
CA THR A 103 0.26 3.28 -15.37
C THR A 103 1.40 2.27 -15.25
N THR A 104 1.23 1.12 -15.89
CA THR A 104 2.31 0.13 -16.03
C THR A 104 3.34 0.61 -17.04
N GLY A 105 4.60 0.25 -16.83
CA GLY A 105 5.66 0.79 -17.67
C GLY A 105 7.05 0.55 -17.12
N TYR A 106 8.04 1.01 -17.88
CA TYR A 106 9.43 0.96 -17.50
C TYR A 106 9.98 2.37 -17.34
N TYR A 107 10.73 2.59 -16.26
CA TYR A 107 11.30 3.86 -15.87
C TYR A 107 12.78 3.68 -15.58
N PHE A 108 13.58 4.63 -16.04
CA PHE A 108 14.98 4.74 -15.70
C PHE A 108 15.17 6.01 -14.87
N LEU A 109 15.59 5.83 -13.62
CA LEU A 109 15.79 6.92 -12.66
C LEU A 109 17.30 7.07 -12.46
N GLN A 110 17.80 8.29 -12.51
CA GLN A 110 19.21 8.58 -12.34
C GLN A 110 19.37 9.86 -11.54
N GLU A 111 20.23 9.84 -10.53
CA GLU A 111 20.62 11.05 -9.81
C GLU A 111 21.98 11.58 -10.32
N PRO A 112 22.22 12.90 -10.26
CA PRO A 112 23.50 13.50 -10.61
C PRO A 112 24.62 13.11 -9.64
N GLN A 113 25.87 13.23 -10.11
CA GLN A 113 27.08 13.06 -9.27
C GLN A 113 27.78 14.43 -9.08
N PRO A 114 28.13 14.83 -7.84
CA PRO A 114 27.89 14.14 -6.56
C PRO A 114 26.39 14.11 -6.21
N PRO A 115 25.94 13.15 -5.37
CA PRO A 115 24.55 13.12 -4.95
C PRO A 115 24.17 14.44 -4.29
N LEU A 116 22.93 14.84 -4.49
CA LEU A 116 22.38 16.01 -3.83
C LEU A 116 22.19 15.66 -2.35
N PHE A 117 23.09 16.18 -1.50
CA PHE A 117 23.03 16.00 -0.04
C PHE A 117 21.82 16.73 0.56
N GLU A 118 21.38 17.82 -0.06
CA GLU A 118 20.05 18.39 0.15
C GLU A 118 19.07 17.65 -0.77
N ILE A 119 18.06 17.00 -0.17
CA ILE A 119 17.04 16.24 -0.91
C ILE A 119 16.18 17.25 -1.67
N PRO A 120 16.25 17.32 -3.01
CA PRO A 120 15.31 18.15 -3.74
C PRO A 120 13.92 17.48 -3.70
N ASP A 121 12.86 18.28 -3.80
CA ASP A 121 11.46 17.80 -3.80
C ASP A 121 11.16 16.80 -4.93
N ASP A 122 12.05 16.70 -5.93
CA ASP A 122 11.95 15.83 -7.10
C ASP A 122 12.83 14.56 -7.03
N ARG A 123 13.34 14.20 -5.84
CA ARG A 123 14.11 12.95 -5.68
C ARG A 123 13.26 11.76 -6.12
N TYR A 124 13.81 10.98 -7.04
CA TYR A 124 13.10 9.83 -7.61
C TYR A 124 13.17 8.58 -6.74
N PHE A 125 14.17 8.45 -5.85
CA PHE A 125 14.30 7.23 -5.04
C PHE A 125 15.21 7.40 -3.80
N THR A 126 14.79 6.83 -2.67
CA THR A 126 15.63 6.70 -1.45
C THR A 126 15.46 5.31 -0.86
N ILE A 127 16.56 4.72 -0.35
CA ILE A 127 16.50 3.59 0.58
C ILE A 127 17.25 3.93 1.86
N THR A 128 16.68 3.59 3.01
CA THR A 128 17.36 3.63 4.30
C THR A 128 17.42 2.22 4.90
N LEU A 129 18.62 1.75 5.21
CA LEU A 129 18.88 0.47 5.88
C LEU A 129 19.57 0.71 7.21
N ASP A 130 18.95 0.35 8.35
CA ASP A 130 19.56 0.50 9.68
C ASP A 130 20.25 1.87 9.89
N ASN A 131 19.51 2.94 9.57
CA ASN A 131 19.94 4.35 9.60
C ASN A 131 20.90 4.81 8.48
N ALA A 132 21.44 3.90 7.67
CA ALA A 132 22.23 4.27 6.50
C ALA A 132 21.33 4.70 5.34
N VAL A 133 21.37 5.98 4.99
CA VAL A 133 20.70 6.50 3.79
C VAL A 133 21.57 6.19 2.57
N LEU A 134 21.00 5.44 1.64
CA LEU A 134 21.64 5.01 0.40
C LEU A 134 21.06 5.82 -0.77
N PHE A 135 21.93 6.47 -1.53
CA PHE A 135 21.53 7.40 -2.59
C PHE A 135 21.53 6.69 -3.94
N VAL A 136 20.52 6.90 -4.78
CA VAL A 136 20.49 6.29 -6.11
C VAL A 136 21.60 6.86 -6.99
N LYS A 137 22.28 5.98 -7.70
CA LYS A 137 23.09 6.35 -8.87
C LYS A 137 22.28 6.13 -10.14
N TYR A 138 21.75 4.92 -10.29
CA TYR A 138 20.73 4.62 -11.30
C TYR A 138 19.78 3.53 -10.80
N LEU A 139 18.54 3.55 -11.27
CA LEU A 139 17.54 2.55 -10.99
C LEU A 139 16.75 2.22 -12.26
N ASN A 140 16.64 0.94 -12.56
CA ASN A 140 15.69 0.40 -13.50
C ASN A 140 14.45 -0.01 -12.71
N LEU A 141 13.31 0.57 -13.04
CA LEU A 141 12.02 0.30 -12.40
C LEU A 141 11.04 -0.20 -13.45
N ALA A 142 10.39 -1.33 -13.21
CA ALA A 142 9.34 -1.86 -14.06
C ALA A 142 8.07 -2.04 -13.25
N ILE A 143 7.04 -1.26 -13.56
CA ILE A 143 5.69 -1.36 -12.98
C ILE A 143 4.94 -2.41 -13.77
N THR A 144 4.70 -3.56 -13.15
CA THR A 144 4.06 -4.72 -13.76
C THR A 144 2.54 -4.71 -13.57
N LYS A 145 2.06 -4.01 -12.54
CA LYS A 145 0.63 -3.85 -12.26
C LYS A 145 0.35 -2.48 -11.64
N TYR A 146 -0.74 -1.87 -12.08
CA TYR A 146 -1.21 -0.60 -11.56
C TYR A 146 -2.75 -0.62 -11.50
N ASP A 147 -3.30 -1.14 -10.41
CA ASP A 147 -4.74 -1.27 -10.26
C ASP A 147 -5.39 0.00 -9.69
N GLU A 148 -6.72 -0.04 -9.57
CA GLU A 148 -7.52 0.96 -8.86
C GLU A 148 -7.21 1.03 -7.36
N VAL A 149 -7.67 2.10 -6.72
CA VAL A 149 -7.51 2.34 -5.28
C VAL A 149 -8.09 1.18 -4.47
N GLY A 150 -7.37 0.76 -3.42
CA GLY A 150 -7.71 -0.39 -2.60
C GLY A 150 -7.20 -1.73 -3.13
N LYS A 151 -6.71 -1.79 -4.38
CA LYS A 151 -6.00 -2.93 -4.95
C LYS A 151 -4.48 -2.73 -4.87
N ARG A 152 -3.71 -3.12 -5.89
CA ARG A 152 -2.25 -3.27 -5.81
C ARG A 152 -1.52 -2.47 -6.88
N ILE A 153 -0.37 -1.94 -6.49
CA ILE A 153 0.68 -1.50 -7.40
C ILE A 153 1.86 -2.45 -7.20
N GLU A 154 2.29 -3.10 -8.28
CA GLU A 154 3.37 -4.08 -8.28
C GLU A 154 4.46 -3.65 -9.24
N GLY A 155 5.70 -3.93 -8.85
CA GLY A 155 6.82 -3.71 -9.74
C GLY A 155 8.09 -4.41 -9.30
N THR A 156 9.07 -4.32 -10.18
CA THR A 156 10.41 -4.83 -9.95
C THR A 156 11.42 -3.71 -10.13
N PHE A 157 12.54 -3.80 -9.42
CA PHE A 157 13.61 -2.83 -9.54
C PHE A 157 15.00 -3.45 -9.40
N ASN A 158 15.97 -2.81 -10.02
CA ASN A 158 17.39 -3.09 -9.83
C ASN A 158 18.19 -1.83 -10.12
N GLY A 159 19.38 -1.69 -9.54
CA GLY A 159 20.12 -0.45 -9.71
C GLY A 159 21.47 -0.43 -9.01
N GLN A 160 22.09 0.74 -9.06
CA GLN A 160 23.26 1.09 -8.28
C GLN A 160 22.91 2.20 -7.29
N LEU A 161 23.38 2.04 -6.07
CA LEU A 161 23.33 3.06 -5.04
C LEU A 161 24.75 3.47 -4.62
N TYR A 162 24.87 4.66 -4.07
CA TYR A 162 26.05 5.10 -3.34
C TYR A 162 25.82 4.94 -1.83
N ASP A 163 26.77 4.28 -1.17
CA ASP A 163 26.88 4.24 0.29
C ASP A 163 27.94 5.26 0.74
N TYR A 164 27.45 6.42 1.17
CA TYR A 164 28.27 7.45 1.81
C TYR A 164 28.33 7.31 3.34
N TYR A 165 27.48 6.46 3.92
CA TYR A 165 27.37 6.29 5.36
C TYR A 165 28.52 5.45 5.90
N HIS A 166 28.81 4.31 5.27
CA HIS A 166 29.94 3.45 5.64
C HIS A 166 31.24 3.83 4.93
N ASN A 167 31.15 4.55 3.81
CA ASN A 167 32.31 4.97 3.04
C ASN A 167 32.18 6.42 2.55
N PRO A 168 32.89 7.39 3.15
CA PRO A 168 32.80 8.80 2.77
C PRO A 168 33.16 9.11 1.31
N ASN A 169 33.86 8.21 0.61
CA ASN A 169 34.18 8.37 -0.81
C ASN A 169 33.05 7.92 -1.75
N GLY A 170 31.96 7.38 -1.22
CA GLY A 170 30.81 6.89 -2.00
C GLY A 170 31.09 5.52 -2.61
N GLU A 171 30.98 4.46 -1.82
CA GLU A 171 31.09 3.11 -2.35
C GLU A 171 29.86 2.78 -3.21
N VAL A 172 30.07 2.19 -4.38
CA VAL A 172 28.96 1.74 -5.23
C VAL A 172 28.51 0.36 -4.79
N ILE A 173 27.24 0.26 -4.42
CA ILE A 173 26.55 -0.99 -4.13
C ILE A 173 25.48 -1.23 -5.20
N ASN A 174 25.12 -2.48 -5.43
CA ASN A 174 24.09 -2.86 -6.39
C ASN A 174 22.89 -3.43 -5.66
N ILE A 175 21.70 -3.06 -6.13
CA ILE A 175 20.45 -3.70 -5.75
C ILE A 175 19.99 -4.57 -6.90
N ASN A 176 19.72 -5.83 -6.59
CA ASN A 176 19.30 -6.84 -7.55
C ASN A 176 18.00 -7.50 -7.10
N ASN A 177 17.22 -7.96 -8.07
CA ASN A 177 15.98 -8.71 -7.85
C ASN A 177 15.01 -8.00 -6.90
N GLY A 178 14.96 -6.67 -6.99
CA GLY A 178 14.02 -5.89 -6.20
C GLY A 178 12.60 -6.14 -6.66
N VAL A 179 11.70 -6.31 -5.71
CA VAL A 179 10.27 -6.43 -5.92
C VAL A 179 9.53 -5.57 -4.91
N PHE A 180 8.41 -5.02 -5.32
CA PHE A 180 7.42 -4.49 -4.39
C PHE A 180 6.01 -4.86 -4.86
N ASN A 181 5.15 -5.09 -3.89
CA ASN A 181 3.73 -5.31 -4.07
C ASN A 181 3.02 -4.60 -2.91
N LEU A 182 2.38 -3.47 -3.18
CA LEU A 182 1.85 -2.59 -2.15
C LEU A 182 0.38 -2.25 -2.42
N LYS A 183 -0.40 -2.11 -1.35
CA LYS A 183 -1.79 -1.67 -1.45
C LYS A 183 -1.83 -0.23 -1.95
N ARG A 184 -2.59 0.02 -3.01
CA ARG A 184 -2.81 1.38 -3.53
C ARG A 184 -3.73 2.13 -2.58
N THR A 185 -3.23 3.21 -2.01
CA THR A 185 -3.93 3.98 -0.97
C THR A 185 -4.79 5.11 -1.55
N GLN A 186 -4.40 5.70 -2.68
CA GLN A 186 -5.12 6.79 -3.39
C GLN A 186 -4.86 6.72 -4.91
#